data_AF-A0A3M6UHS4-F1
#
_entry.id   AF-A0A3M6UHS4-F1
#
_cell.length_a   1.000
_cell.length_b   1.000
_cell.length_c   1.000
_cell.angle_alpha   90.00
_cell.angle_beta   90.00
_cell.angle_gamma   90.00
#
_symmetry.space_group_name_H-M   'P 1'
#
loop_
_entity.id
_entity.type
_entity.pdbx_description
1 polymer ?
#
loop_
_entity_poly.entity_id
_entity_poly.type
_entity_poly.pdbx_seq_one_letter_code
_entity_poly.pdbx_strand_id
1 'polypeptide(L)'
;MKVKRVKHARRYLTLFKNSFGIFEPYQILVTTKCVIEEGKALGPQLAGAVLILKRFQLRKCGHHKEAVPAAECIMNMIGTENKNGYFVASQDRTLRSHLQKIPGVPLLFINHNTILLEKPSRASHQASDQVQISRLQPSAHEKETLVRLKDSATDAQPKRKRKRPGGPNPLSMLKSKKRKTGDETKKKRIRKRKRRKLAEHVQQALQEQMTGCSS
;
A
#
# COMPACT_ATOMS: atom_id res chain seq x y z
N MET A 1 7.56 2.64 20.63
CA MET A 1 6.78 2.03 19.52
C MET A 1 7.70 1.10 18.72
N LYS A 2 7.30 -0.13 18.35
CA LYS A 2 8.19 -1.06 17.60
C LYS A 2 8.60 -0.42 16.26
N VAL A 3 9.90 -0.33 15.93
CA VAL A 3 10.45 0.35 14.73
C VAL A 3 9.74 -0.03 13.43
N LYS A 4 9.38 -1.31 13.27
CA LYS A 4 8.64 -1.82 12.11
C LYS A 4 7.28 -1.12 11.90
N ARG A 5 6.55 -0.84 12.99
CA ARG A 5 5.24 -0.18 12.93
C ARG A 5 5.37 1.26 12.45
N VAL A 6 6.33 1.99 12.98
CA VAL A 6 6.62 3.36 12.54
C VAL A 6 6.96 3.38 11.05
N LYS A 7 7.76 2.42 10.58
CA LYS A 7 8.08 2.27 9.15
C LYS A 7 6.83 2.00 8.29
N HIS A 8 5.93 1.13 8.74
CA HIS A 8 4.68 0.84 8.03
C HIS A 8 3.75 2.05 7.99
N ALA A 9 3.54 2.70 9.14
CA ALA A 9 2.71 3.90 9.22
C ALA A 9 3.26 5.01 8.33
N ARG A 10 4.57 5.30 8.37
CA ARG A 10 5.21 6.28 7.47
C ARG A 10 4.99 5.95 6.00
N ARG A 11 5.11 4.68 5.61
CA ARG A 11 4.85 4.24 4.23
C ARG A 11 3.39 4.51 3.81
N TYR A 12 2.42 4.21 4.68
CA TYR A 12 1.01 4.44 4.39
C TYR A 12 0.66 5.93 4.34
N LEU A 13 1.17 6.72 5.29
CA LEU A 13 1.00 8.18 5.29
C LEU A 13 1.60 8.81 4.03
N THR A 14 2.73 8.30 3.54
CA THR A 14 3.35 8.80 2.29
C THR A 14 2.41 8.62 1.09
N LEU A 15 1.68 7.49 1.02
CA LEU A 15 0.68 7.26 -0.03
C LEU A 15 -0.45 8.30 0.06
N PHE A 16 -1.00 8.50 1.26
CA PHE A 16 -2.08 9.48 1.48
C PHE A 16 -1.65 10.92 1.19
N LYS A 17 -0.42 11.28 1.56
CA LYS A 17 0.17 12.58 1.25
C LYS A 17 0.31 12.81 -0.25
N ASN A 18 0.88 11.85 -0.97
CA ASN A 18 1.23 12.03 -2.38
C ASN A 18 0.03 11.95 -3.33
N SER A 19 -0.93 11.08 -3.03
CA SER A 19 -2.10 10.81 -3.89
C SER A 19 -3.35 11.56 -3.48
N PHE A 20 -3.57 11.80 -2.19
CA PHE A 20 -4.82 12.39 -1.67
C PHE A 20 -4.61 13.77 -1.02
N GLY A 21 -3.40 14.32 -1.03
CA GLY A 21 -3.14 15.66 -0.51
C GLY A 21 -3.33 15.81 1.01
N ILE A 22 -3.20 14.71 1.76
CA ILE A 22 -3.35 14.73 3.21
C ILE A 22 -2.01 15.11 3.87
N PHE A 23 -1.88 16.38 4.26
CA PHE A 23 -0.64 16.97 4.78
C PHE A 23 -0.63 17.13 6.31
N GLU A 24 0.59 17.15 6.87
CA GLU A 24 0.82 17.57 8.25
C GLU A 24 0.59 19.09 8.39
N PRO A 25 0.11 19.58 9.55
CA PRO A 25 -0.14 18.84 10.79
C PRO A 25 -1.48 18.08 10.78
N TYR A 26 -1.44 16.78 11.12
CA TYR A 26 -2.63 15.92 11.25
C TYR A 26 -3.44 16.17 12.53
N GLN A 27 -3.31 17.36 13.13
CA GLN A 27 -3.41 17.54 14.57
C GLN A 27 -4.66 18.34 14.97
N ILE A 28 -5.83 17.78 14.69
CA ILE A 28 -7.07 18.18 15.35
C ILE A 28 -7.90 16.92 15.57
N LEU A 29 -7.96 16.43 16.81
CA LEU A 29 -8.96 15.43 17.20
C LEU A 29 -10.32 16.11 17.17
N VAL A 30 -11.20 15.59 16.32
CA VAL A 30 -12.54 16.12 16.10
C VAL A 30 -13.59 15.08 16.50
N THR A 31 -14.72 15.57 16.97
CA THR A 31 -15.92 14.76 17.22
C THR A 31 -17.15 15.47 16.67
N THR A 32 -18.28 14.75 16.58
CA THR A 32 -19.57 15.31 16.17
C THR A 32 -20.56 15.31 17.32
N LYS A 33 -21.62 16.11 17.19
CA LYS A 33 -22.74 16.09 18.15
C LYS A 33 -23.38 14.70 18.21
N CYS A 34 -23.58 14.05 17.06
CA CYS A 34 -24.16 12.70 16.98
C CYS A 34 -23.38 11.67 17.80
N VAL A 35 -22.04 11.66 17.71
CA VAL A 35 -21.17 10.76 18.49
C VAL A 35 -21.32 11.00 20.00
N ILE A 36 -21.44 12.27 20.42
CA ILE A 36 -21.62 12.63 21.82
C ILE A 36 -22.99 12.18 22.33
N GLU A 37 -24.07 12.40 21.57
CA GLU A 37 -25.42 12.02 21.96
C GLU A 37 -25.60 10.49 22.01
N GLU A 38 -25.03 9.75 21.05
CA GLU A 38 -25.02 8.28 21.09
C GLU A 38 -24.27 7.76 22.32
N GLY A 39 -23.11 8.35 22.64
CA GLY A 39 -22.35 7.98 23.83
C GLY A 39 -23.10 8.23 25.14
N LYS A 40 -23.98 9.25 25.19
CA LYS A 40 -24.88 9.47 26.34
C LYS A 40 -26.01 8.44 26.38
N ALA A 41 -26.58 8.10 25.22
CA ALA A 41 -27.68 7.15 25.10
C ALA A 41 -27.26 5.73 25.53
N LEU A 42 -26.00 5.35 25.33
CA LEU A 42 -25.45 4.06 25.78
C LEU A 42 -25.28 3.95 27.30
N GLY A 43 -25.48 5.04 28.06
CA GLY A 43 -25.60 5.02 29.51
C GLY A 43 -24.32 5.37 30.30
N PRO A 44 -24.36 5.22 31.64
CA PRO A 44 -23.35 5.77 32.55
C PRO A 44 -21.99 5.08 32.47
N GLN A 45 -21.92 3.84 31.94
CA GLN A 45 -20.66 3.11 31.77
C GLN A 45 -19.68 3.85 30.83
N LEU A 46 -20.21 4.62 29.87
CA LEU A 46 -19.44 5.40 28.91
C LEU A 46 -19.32 6.89 29.30
N ALA A 47 -19.75 7.29 30.50
CA ALA A 47 -19.71 8.69 30.93
C ALA A 47 -18.30 9.29 30.89
N GLY A 48 -17.28 8.51 31.27
CA GLY A 48 -15.88 8.92 31.18
C GLY A 48 -15.44 9.19 29.73
N ALA A 49 -15.85 8.33 28.79
CA ALA A 49 -15.57 8.51 27.37
C ALA A 49 -16.26 9.76 26.81
N VAL A 50 -17.52 10.01 27.18
CA VAL A 50 -18.27 11.22 26.79
C VAL A 50 -17.58 12.49 27.31
N LEU A 51 -17.03 12.47 28.52
CA LEU A 51 -16.30 13.60 29.09
C LEU A 51 -15.01 13.90 28.33
N ILE A 52 -14.30 12.86 27.86
CA ILE A 52 -13.13 13.01 27.00
C ILE A 52 -13.55 13.57 25.63
N LEU A 53 -14.62 13.05 25.03
CA LEU A 53 -15.13 13.51 23.73
C LEU A 53 -15.49 15.00 23.75
N LYS A 54 -16.05 15.51 24.85
CA LYS A 54 -16.36 16.93 25.02
C LYS A 54 -15.12 17.86 24.99
N ARG A 55 -13.90 17.32 25.18
CA ARG A 55 -12.65 18.09 25.08
C ARG A 55 -12.15 18.23 23.63
N PHE A 56 -12.64 17.41 22.72
CA PHE A 56 -12.25 17.46 21.31
C PHE A 56 -13.01 18.55 20.57
N GLN A 57 -12.46 19.01 19.43
CA GLN A 57 -13.10 20.06 18.67
C GLN A 57 -14.40 19.53 18.04
N LEU A 58 -15.51 20.23 18.29
CA LEU A 58 -16.81 19.86 17.76
C LEU A 58 -16.91 20.27 16.29
N ARG A 59 -17.09 19.30 15.39
CA ARG A 59 -17.44 19.54 13.99
C ARG A 59 -18.96 19.53 13.83
N LYS A 60 -19.46 20.56 13.15
CA LYS A 60 -20.88 20.70 12.81
C LYS A 60 -21.23 19.69 11.72
N CYS A 61 -22.10 18.74 12.05
CA CYS A 61 -22.69 17.78 11.12
C CYS A 61 -24.06 18.28 10.67
N GLY A 62 -24.56 17.83 9.50
CA GLY A 62 -25.87 18.23 8.98
C GLY A 62 -27.08 17.84 9.85
N HIS A 63 -26.87 17.01 10.87
CA HIS A 63 -27.92 16.44 11.73
C HIS A 63 -28.09 17.22 13.05
N HIS A 64 -28.30 18.53 12.98
CA HIS A 64 -28.38 19.37 14.18
C HIS A 64 -29.66 19.16 15.00
N LYS A 65 -30.77 18.90 14.31
CA LYS A 65 -32.13 18.77 14.88
C LYS A 65 -32.36 17.39 15.48
N GLU A 66 -32.09 16.33 14.71
CA GLU A 66 -32.24 14.94 15.14
C GLU A 66 -30.88 14.24 15.15
N ALA A 67 -30.54 13.63 16.28
CA ALA A 67 -29.29 12.89 16.41
C ALA A 67 -29.43 11.52 15.74
N VAL A 68 -28.72 11.37 14.63
CA VAL A 68 -28.59 10.11 13.88
C VAL A 68 -27.46 9.26 14.49
N PRO A 69 -27.46 7.91 14.34
CA PRO A 69 -26.35 7.06 14.78
C PRO A 69 -24.98 7.55 14.29
N ALA A 70 -23.93 7.42 15.11
CA ALA A 70 -22.61 7.96 14.77
C ALA A 70 -22.03 7.34 13.51
N ALA A 71 -22.28 6.06 13.26
CA ALA A 71 -21.81 5.39 12.05
C ALA A 71 -22.31 6.10 10.79
N GLU A 72 -23.61 6.39 10.72
CA GLU A 72 -24.24 7.12 9.61
C GLU A 72 -23.77 8.57 9.53
N CYS A 73 -23.62 9.23 10.69
CA CYS A 73 -23.08 10.58 10.72
C CYS A 73 -21.66 10.65 10.15
N ILE A 74 -20.80 9.70 10.49
CA ILE A 74 -19.41 9.63 9.99
C ILE A 74 -19.40 9.34 8.49
N MET A 75 -20.26 8.43 8.01
CA MET A 75 -20.40 8.15 6.57
C MET A 75 -20.80 9.40 5.79
N ASN A 76 -21.80 10.15 6.26
CA ASN A 76 -22.25 11.38 5.64
C ASN A 76 -21.19 12.49 5.65
N MET A 77 -20.37 12.57 6.70
CA MET A 77 -19.28 13.55 6.79
C MET A 77 -18.12 13.30 5.83
N ILE A 78 -17.82 12.04 5.56
CA ILE A 78 -16.73 11.65 4.66
C ILE A 78 -17.19 11.74 3.21
N GLY A 79 -18.43 11.31 2.94
CA GLY A 79 -18.98 11.21 1.59
C GLY A 79 -18.21 10.21 0.73
N THR A 80 -18.16 10.45 -0.58
CA THR A 80 -17.57 9.53 -1.57
C THR A 80 -16.07 9.73 -1.80
N GLU A 81 -15.53 10.92 -1.52
CA GLU A 81 -14.15 11.29 -1.92
C GLU A 81 -13.31 11.89 -0.78
N ASN A 82 -13.81 11.92 0.46
CA ASN A 82 -13.11 12.45 1.63
C ASN A 82 -12.38 13.80 1.38
N LYS A 83 -13.12 14.80 0.89
CA LYS A 83 -12.57 16.12 0.51
C LYS A 83 -11.78 16.81 1.63
N ASN A 84 -12.19 16.58 2.87
CA ASN A 84 -11.58 17.19 4.05
C ASN A 84 -10.35 16.43 4.55
N GLY A 85 -10.04 15.27 3.99
CA GLY A 85 -8.88 14.46 4.37
C GLY A 85 -8.95 13.93 5.81
N TYR A 86 -10.14 13.53 6.28
CA TYR A 86 -10.31 13.04 7.64
C TYR A 86 -9.66 11.67 7.84
N PHE A 87 -9.04 11.50 9.00
CA PHE A 87 -8.69 10.21 9.56
C PHE A 87 -9.85 9.73 10.42
N VAL A 88 -10.23 8.46 10.26
CA VAL A 88 -11.34 7.90 11.02
C VAL A 88 -10.79 6.91 12.01
N ALA A 89 -11.02 7.17 13.30
CA ALA A 89 -10.70 6.24 14.37
C ALA A 89 -11.97 5.53 14.82
N SER A 90 -12.11 4.24 14.50
CA SER A 90 -13.27 3.45 14.89
C SER A 90 -12.89 2.01 15.23
N GLN A 91 -13.57 1.46 16.24
CA GLN A 91 -13.47 0.05 16.62
C GLN A 91 -14.51 -0.82 15.91
N ASP A 92 -15.56 -0.20 15.36
CA ASP A 92 -16.59 -0.93 14.65
C ASP A 92 -16.05 -1.44 13.29
N ARG A 93 -16.14 -2.77 13.11
CA ARG A 93 -15.71 -3.45 11.89
C ARG A 93 -16.65 -3.18 10.73
N THR A 94 -17.94 -2.98 10.99
CA THR A 94 -18.93 -2.76 9.94
C THR A 94 -18.71 -1.39 9.31
N LEU A 95 -18.60 -0.33 10.11
CA LEU A 95 -18.25 1.01 9.63
C LEU A 95 -16.92 1.01 8.87
N ARG A 96 -15.87 0.38 9.41
CA ARG A 96 -14.57 0.28 8.73
C ARG A 96 -14.67 -0.40 7.37
N SER A 97 -15.42 -1.49 7.26
CA SER A 97 -15.58 -2.23 6.00
C SER A 97 -16.28 -1.38 4.93
N HIS A 98 -17.22 -0.53 5.33
CA HIS A 98 -17.85 0.45 4.44
C HIS A 98 -16.87 1.53 4.02
N LEU A 99 -16.13 2.12 4.97
CA LEU A 99 -15.16 3.17 4.70
C LEU A 99 -13.96 2.71 3.87
N GLN A 100 -13.60 1.42 3.92
CA GLN A 100 -12.54 0.87 3.08
C GLN A 100 -12.91 0.85 1.59
N LYS A 101 -14.20 0.83 1.24
CA LYS A 101 -14.65 0.92 -0.16
C LYS A 101 -14.37 2.31 -0.74
N ILE A 102 -14.36 3.33 0.11
CA ILE A 102 -14.07 4.71 -0.26
C ILE A 102 -12.55 4.88 -0.40
N PRO A 103 -12.04 5.43 -1.52
CA PRO A 103 -10.63 5.73 -1.67
C PRO A 103 -10.24 6.93 -0.79
N GLY A 104 -9.03 6.92 -0.23
CA GLY A 104 -8.48 8.10 0.46
C GLY A 104 -8.92 8.27 1.91
N VAL A 105 -9.42 7.21 2.56
CA VAL A 105 -9.78 7.23 3.99
C VAL A 105 -8.76 6.44 4.82
N PRO A 106 -7.90 7.11 5.61
CA PRO A 106 -7.03 6.44 6.56
C PRO A 106 -7.82 6.00 7.80
N LEU A 107 -7.76 4.72 8.15
CA LEU A 107 -8.48 4.13 9.28
C LEU A 107 -7.53 3.81 10.44
N LEU A 108 -7.92 4.24 11.64
CA LEU A 108 -7.24 3.99 12.90
C LEU A 108 -8.12 3.09 13.79
N PHE A 109 -7.49 2.14 14.45
CA PHE A 109 -8.18 1.27 15.42
C PHE A 109 -7.22 0.86 16.52
N ILE A 110 -7.78 0.44 17.66
CA ILE A 110 -7.02 0.03 18.83
C ILE A 110 -7.05 -1.49 18.92
N ASN A 111 -5.87 -2.10 18.88
CA ASN A 111 -5.69 -3.53 19.18
C ASN A 111 -4.78 -3.66 20.38
N HIS A 112 -5.30 -4.30 21.44
CA HIS A 112 -4.66 -4.37 22.75
C HIS A 112 -4.21 -2.96 23.20
N ASN A 113 -2.98 -2.78 23.65
CA ASN A 113 -2.46 -1.49 24.12
C ASN A 113 -1.85 -0.65 22.99
N THR A 114 -2.31 -0.80 21.74
CA THR A 114 -1.69 -0.12 20.61
C THR A 114 -2.67 0.38 19.56
N ILE A 115 -2.47 1.64 19.14
CA ILE A 115 -3.15 2.24 18.00
C ILE A 115 -2.45 1.77 16.71
N LEU A 116 -3.25 1.27 15.77
CA LEU A 116 -2.80 0.78 14.47
C LEU A 116 -3.44 1.61 13.36
N LEU A 117 -2.59 2.09 12.45
CA LEU A 117 -3.03 2.59 11.15
C LEU A 117 -3.23 1.39 10.23
N GLU A 118 -4.45 1.25 9.74
CA GLU A 118 -4.82 0.21 8.79
C GLU A 118 -4.05 0.35 7.48
N LYS A 119 -3.84 -0.76 6.80
CA LYS A 119 -3.27 -0.76 5.46
C LYS A 119 -4.25 -0.05 4.51
N PRO A 120 -3.78 0.82 3.60
CA PRO A 120 -4.64 1.45 2.59
C PRO A 120 -5.46 0.40 1.84
N SER A 121 -6.72 0.74 1.55
CA SER A 121 -7.65 -0.15 0.87
C SER A 121 -7.23 -0.42 -0.58
N ARG A 122 -7.77 -1.49 -1.20
CA ARG A 122 -7.54 -1.78 -2.63
C ARG A 122 -8.03 -0.61 -3.50
N ALA A 123 -9.18 -0.02 -3.16
CA ALA A 123 -9.70 1.18 -3.83
C ALA A 123 -8.73 2.36 -3.72
N SER A 124 -8.18 2.61 -2.53
CA SER A 124 -7.18 3.68 -2.34
C SER A 124 -5.89 3.44 -3.14
N HIS A 125 -5.45 2.19 -3.25
CA HIS A 125 -4.30 1.82 -4.08
C HIS A 125 -4.58 2.06 -5.56
N GLN A 126 -5.73 1.62 -6.08
CA GLN A 126 -6.11 1.84 -7.48
C GLN A 126 -6.19 3.33 -7.84
N ALA A 127 -6.80 4.15 -6.99
CA ALA A 127 -6.85 5.59 -7.18
C ALA A 127 -5.43 6.21 -7.12
N SER A 128 -4.58 5.76 -6.19
CA SER A 128 -3.18 6.19 -6.10
C SER A 128 -2.41 5.85 -7.37
N ASP A 129 -2.57 4.63 -7.89
CA ASP A 129 -1.91 4.16 -9.11
C ASP A 129 -2.38 4.96 -10.33
N GLN A 130 -3.69 5.29 -10.42
CA GLN A 130 -4.22 6.16 -11.48
C GLN A 130 -3.61 7.57 -11.43
N VAL A 131 -3.49 8.16 -10.24
CA VAL A 131 -2.83 9.47 -10.06
C VAL A 131 -1.33 9.39 -10.39
N GLN A 132 -0.68 8.27 -10.09
CA GLN A 132 0.72 8.08 -10.47
C GLN A 132 0.87 7.92 -11.99
N ILE A 133 0.00 7.14 -12.63
CA ILE A 133 0.00 6.95 -14.08
C ILE A 133 -0.24 8.29 -14.77
N SER A 134 -1.21 9.09 -14.32
CA SER A 134 -1.47 10.40 -14.92
C SER A 134 -0.28 11.35 -14.80
N ARG A 135 0.48 11.31 -13.70
CA ARG A 135 1.71 12.09 -13.51
C ARG A 135 2.92 11.57 -14.30
N LEU A 136 3.00 10.26 -14.50
CA LEU A 136 4.12 9.61 -15.21
C LEU A 136 3.92 9.59 -16.72
N GLN A 137 2.70 9.79 -17.21
CA GLN A 137 2.42 9.74 -18.64
C GLN A 137 3.12 10.89 -19.35
N PRO A 138 3.87 10.60 -20.45
CA PRO A 138 4.49 11.62 -21.26
C PRO A 138 3.43 12.56 -21.86
N SER A 139 3.82 13.81 -22.06
CA SER A 139 3.00 14.80 -22.77
C SER A 139 2.66 14.32 -24.19
N ALA A 140 1.60 14.86 -24.79
CA ALA A 140 1.18 14.46 -26.14
C ALA A 140 2.33 14.58 -27.17
N HIS A 141 3.14 15.64 -27.07
CA HIS A 141 4.32 15.84 -27.91
C HIS A 141 5.42 14.81 -27.66
N GLU A 142 5.66 14.43 -26.41
CA GLU A 142 6.63 13.40 -26.05
C GLU A 142 6.17 12.02 -26.55
N LYS A 143 4.86 11.73 -26.46
CA LYS A 143 4.26 10.51 -27.03
C LYS A 143 4.46 10.45 -28.54
N GLU A 144 4.21 11.54 -29.25
CA GLU A 144 4.40 11.60 -30.70
C GLU A 144 5.88 11.44 -31.09
N THR A 145 6.78 12.11 -30.36
CA THR A 145 8.24 11.98 -30.56
C THR A 145 8.71 10.55 -30.31
N LEU A 146 8.19 9.88 -29.27
CA LEU A 146 8.49 8.49 -28.97
C LEU A 146 8.02 7.54 -30.08
N VAL A 147 6.87 7.79 -30.70
CA VAL A 147 6.39 6.99 -31.85
C VAL A 147 7.33 7.19 -33.04
N ARG A 148 7.64 8.44 -33.41
CA ARG A 148 8.57 8.76 -34.51
C ARG A 148 9.94 8.11 -34.30
N LEU A 149 10.49 8.17 -33.07
CA LEU A 149 11.78 7.55 -32.74
C LEU A 149 11.72 6.03 -32.77
N LYS A 150 10.60 5.42 -32.39
CA LYS A 150 10.43 3.96 -32.41
C LYS A 150 10.42 3.42 -33.83
N ASP A 151 9.76 4.10 -34.75
CA ASP A 151 9.70 3.73 -36.16
C ASP A 151 11.07 3.91 -36.85
N SER A 152 11.86 4.90 -36.43
CA SER A 152 13.25 5.06 -36.89
C SER A 152 14.22 4.01 -36.35
N ALA A 153 13.90 3.38 -35.20
CA ALA A 153 14.78 2.42 -34.54
C ALA A 153 14.54 0.96 -34.97
N THR A 154 13.44 0.66 -35.67
CA THR A 154 13.13 -0.70 -36.14
C THR A 154 14.08 -1.21 -37.23
N ASP A 155 14.83 -0.33 -37.90
CA ASP A 155 15.85 -0.72 -38.89
C ASP A 155 17.24 -1.04 -38.29
N ALA A 156 17.43 -0.83 -36.99
CA ALA A 156 18.72 -1.07 -36.34
C ALA A 156 18.55 -1.94 -35.09
N GLN A 157 18.32 -3.25 -35.27
CA GLN A 157 18.50 -4.17 -34.14
C GLN A 157 19.96 -4.13 -33.66
N PRO A 158 20.23 -3.72 -32.40
CA PRO A 158 21.57 -3.79 -31.87
C PRO A 158 21.93 -5.26 -31.65
N LYS A 159 22.79 -5.81 -32.53
CA LYS A 159 23.42 -7.11 -32.32
C LYS A 159 24.11 -7.07 -30.95
N ARG A 160 23.55 -7.77 -29.96
CA ARG A 160 24.16 -7.91 -28.63
C ARG A 160 25.57 -8.45 -28.81
N LYS A 161 26.59 -7.60 -28.63
CA LYS A 161 27.98 -8.07 -28.54
C LYS A 161 28.04 -9.07 -27.39
N ARG A 162 28.44 -10.31 -27.68
CA ARG A 162 28.61 -11.37 -26.67
C ARG A 162 29.47 -10.81 -25.54
N LYS A 163 28.95 -10.83 -24.30
CA LYS A 163 29.73 -10.46 -23.12
C LYS A 163 30.96 -11.36 -23.08
N ARG A 164 32.15 -10.78 -23.24
CA ARG A 164 33.40 -11.47 -22.93
C ARG A 164 33.33 -11.87 -21.44
N PRO A 165 33.78 -13.07 -21.06
CA PRO A 165 33.86 -13.44 -19.65
C PRO A 165 34.71 -12.38 -18.94
N GLY A 166 34.11 -11.68 -17.97
CA GLY A 166 34.81 -10.69 -17.17
C GLY A 166 35.98 -11.37 -16.46
N GLY A 167 37.16 -10.75 -16.54
CA GLY A 167 38.28 -11.17 -15.70
C GLY A 167 37.86 -11.17 -14.22
N PRO A 168 38.46 -12.02 -13.38
CA PRO A 168 38.17 -12.00 -11.95
C PRO A 168 38.40 -10.59 -11.39
N ASN A 169 37.47 -10.16 -10.55
CA ASN A 169 37.47 -8.84 -9.91
C ASN A 169 38.84 -8.55 -9.28
N PRO A 170 39.51 -7.43 -9.63
CA PRO A 170 40.89 -7.15 -9.21
C PRO A 170 41.10 -7.02 -7.69
N LEU A 171 40.03 -6.85 -6.91
CA LEU A 171 40.08 -6.83 -5.44
C LEU A 171 40.01 -8.22 -4.78
N SER A 172 39.74 -9.28 -5.56
CA SER A 172 39.54 -10.65 -5.06
C SER A 172 40.53 -11.66 -5.66
N MET A 173 41.78 -11.27 -5.89
CA MET A 173 42.86 -12.23 -6.14
C MET A 173 43.69 -12.41 -4.86
N LEU A 174 43.49 -13.55 -4.20
CA LEU A 174 44.51 -14.09 -3.29
C LEU A 174 45.79 -14.30 -4.13
N LYS A 175 46.93 -13.81 -3.62
CA LYS A 175 48.24 -13.93 -4.28
C LYS A 175 48.50 -15.37 -4.74
N SER A 176 49.09 -15.53 -5.91
CA SER A 176 49.40 -16.85 -6.47
C SER A 176 50.30 -17.64 -5.53
N LYS A 177 49.85 -18.82 -5.12
CA LYS A 177 50.72 -19.81 -4.48
C LYS A 177 51.56 -20.48 -5.56
N LYS A 178 52.89 -20.51 -5.37
CA LYS A 178 53.83 -21.30 -6.18
C LYS A 178 53.35 -22.76 -6.21
N ARG A 179 53.17 -23.31 -7.42
CA ARG A 179 52.76 -24.70 -7.64
C ARG A 179 53.90 -25.64 -7.21
N LYS A 180 53.61 -26.61 -6.35
CA LYS A 180 54.33 -27.90 -6.35
C LYS A 180 53.60 -28.82 -7.34
N THR A 181 54.38 -29.48 -8.18
CA THR A 181 53.98 -30.50 -9.14
C THR A 181 53.37 -31.71 -8.41
N GLY A 182 52.28 -32.24 -8.95
CA GLY A 182 51.59 -33.42 -8.42
C GLY A 182 50.16 -33.50 -8.92
N ASP A 183 49.81 -34.67 -9.44
CA ASP A 183 48.75 -34.99 -10.38
C ASP A 183 47.30 -34.99 -9.80
N GLU A 184 46.37 -35.16 -10.73
CA GLU A 184 45.00 -35.65 -10.64
C GLU A 184 43.81 -34.68 -10.68
N THR A 185 43.01 -34.97 -11.71
CA THR A 185 41.76 -34.39 -12.16
C THR A 185 40.66 -34.38 -11.09
N LYS A 186 40.16 -33.20 -10.73
CA LYS A 186 38.78 -33.05 -10.21
C LYS A 186 38.06 -31.88 -10.89
N LYS A 187 37.21 -32.21 -11.87
CA LYS A 187 36.21 -31.30 -12.46
C LYS A 187 35.24 -30.83 -11.35
N LYS A 188 35.36 -29.56 -10.92
CA LYS A 188 34.31 -28.90 -10.12
C LYS A 188 33.08 -28.68 -11.01
N ARG A 189 32.02 -29.49 -10.80
CA ARG A 189 30.69 -29.27 -11.38
C ARG A 189 30.13 -27.93 -10.90
N ILE A 190 29.99 -26.96 -11.79
CA ILE A 190 29.19 -25.75 -11.54
C ILE A 190 27.73 -26.21 -11.38
N ARG A 191 27.19 -26.13 -10.16
CA ARG A 191 25.77 -26.37 -9.90
C ARG A 191 24.95 -25.21 -10.50
N LYS A 192 24.49 -25.37 -11.74
CA LYS A 192 23.41 -24.54 -12.29
C LYS A 192 22.18 -24.73 -11.40
N ARG A 193 21.71 -23.65 -10.78
CA ARG A 193 20.43 -23.64 -10.05
C ARG A 193 19.33 -23.99 -11.06
N LYS A 194 18.79 -25.20 -11.00
CA LYS A 194 17.61 -25.57 -11.79
C LYS A 194 16.48 -24.62 -11.40
N ARG A 195 15.90 -23.91 -12.37
CA ARG A 195 14.57 -23.30 -12.19
C ARG A 195 13.65 -24.42 -11.70
N ARG A 196 13.11 -24.28 -10.48
CA ARG A 196 12.14 -25.25 -9.95
C ARG A 196 10.93 -25.20 -10.89
N LYS A 197 10.73 -26.26 -11.67
CA LYS A 197 9.44 -26.50 -12.33
C LYS A 197 8.45 -26.82 -11.21
N LEU A 198 7.24 -26.27 -11.30
CA LEU A 198 6.14 -26.61 -10.41
C LEU A 198 5.87 -28.12 -10.53
N ALA A 199 5.57 -28.78 -9.43
CA ALA A 199 5.27 -30.21 -9.43
C ALA A 199 3.95 -30.45 -10.18
N GLU A 200 3.82 -31.59 -10.86
CA GLU A 200 2.71 -31.88 -11.78
C GLU A 200 1.34 -31.81 -11.10
N HIS A 201 1.23 -32.26 -9.85
CA HIS A 201 -0.01 -32.14 -9.06
C HIS A 201 -0.43 -30.68 -8.80
N VAL A 202 0.53 -29.75 -8.72
CA VAL A 202 0.24 -28.31 -8.56
C VAL A 202 -0.23 -27.71 -9.89
N GLN A 203 0.28 -28.22 -11.02
CA GLN A 203 -0.19 -27.79 -12.35
C GLN A 203 -1.59 -28.32 -12.63
N GLN A 204 -1.89 -29.57 -12.25
CA GLN A 204 -3.21 -30.18 -12.35
C GLN A 204 -4.23 -29.44 -11.47
N ALA A 205 -3.90 -29.14 -10.20
CA ALA A 205 -4.79 -28.36 -9.32
C ALA A 205 -5.06 -26.93 -9.84
N LEU A 206 -4.06 -26.28 -10.45
CA LEU A 206 -4.26 -24.98 -11.10
C LEU A 206 -5.15 -25.09 -12.35
N GLN A 207 -5.04 -26.17 -13.11
CA GLN A 207 -5.91 -26.43 -14.27
C GLN A 207 -7.35 -26.73 -13.83
N GLU A 208 -7.54 -27.54 -12.80
CA GLU A 208 -8.86 -27.84 -12.22
C GLU A 208 -9.56 -26.59 -11.68
N GLN A 209 -8.80 -25.68 -11.04
CA GLN A 209 -9.33 -24.37 -10.60
C GLN A 209 -9.73 -23.46 -11.77
N MET A 210 -9.09 -23.59 -12.93
CA MET A 210 -9.41 -22.81 -14.11
C MET A 210 -10.62 -23.38 -14.87
N THR A 211 -10.84 -24.70 -14.83
CA THR A 211 -11.99 -25.36 -15.46
C THR A 211 -13.25 -25.37 -14.60
N GLY A 212 -13.12 -25.25 -13.27
CA GLY A 212 -14.26 -25.17 -12.34
C GLY A 212 -14.95 -23.80 -12.26
N CYS A 213 -14.44 -22.78 -12.97
CA CYS A 213 -15.00 -21.43 -12.97
C CYS A 213 -15.85 -21.13 -14.22
N SER A 214 -16.07 -22.12 -15.09
CA SER A 214 -16.86 -22.03 -16.32
C SER A 214 -18.12 -22.90 -16.28
N SER A 215 -18.83 -22.85 -15.15
CA SER A 215 -20.18 -23.37 -14.95
C SER A 215 -21.01 -22.33 -14.19
#